data_AF-X0UG96-F1
#
_entry.id   AF-X0UG96-F1
#
_cell.length_a   1.000
_cell.length_b   1.000
_cell.length_c   1.000
_cell.angle_alpha   90.00
_cell.angle_beta   90.00
_cell.angle_gamma   90.00
#
_symmetry.space_group_name_H-M   'P 1'
#
loop_
_entity.id
_entity.type
_entity.pdbx_description
1 polymer ?
#
loop_
_entity_poly.entity_id
_entity_poly.type
_entity_poly.pdbx_seq_one_letter_code
_entity_poly.pdbx_strand_id
1 'polypeptide(L)'
;MAARLSQWDYLIVTASNELQAGAYESQLKVRQGLGLLSDVREVMVVADPGGKRIGSGGSTLYCLMEVLARRLGEELRTAGPGEWEDVLRELRILIVHAGGDSRRLPAYGPCGKIFVPVPGESDSAVPLSLFDRQLPIYLALPQTQAGTGQVVITSGDVMLRFEPDEVDFAAEGITGLACYARPEQASRHGVFCRGQG
;
A
#
# COMPACT_ATOMS: atom_id res chain seq x y z
N MET A 1 -6.15 -29.35 8.09
CA MET A 1 -5.80 -28.03 8.66
C MET A 1 -5.29 -27.18 7.52
N ALA A 2 -6.16 -26.37 6.91
CA ALA A 2 -5.76 -25.47 5.82
C ALA A 2 -4.81 -24.40 6.37
N ALA A 3 -3.73 -24.18 5.65
CA ALA A 3 -2.59 -23.37 6.06
C ALA A 3 -2.98 -21.91 6.36
N ARG A 4 -2.48 -21.35 7.47
CA ARG A 4 -2.47 -19.90 7.76
C ARG A 4 -1.47 -19.12 6.87
N LEU A 5 -1.12 -19.61 5.68
CA LEU A 5 0.12 -19.26 4.95
C LEU A 5 -0.04 -18.20 3.82
N SER A 6 -1.00 -17.26 3.89
CA SER A 6 -1.09 -16.22 2.85
C SER A 6 -1.67 -14.87 3.30
N GLN A 7 -1.90 -14.64 4.59
CA GLN A 7 -2.53 -13.41 5.07
C GLN A 7 -1.52 -12.24 5.09
N TRP A 8 -1.96 -11.04 4.76
CA TRP A 8 -1.18 -9.82 4.94
C TRP A 8 -1.28 -9.33 6.38
N ASP A 9 -0.16 -8.95 7.00
CA ASP A 9 -0.18 -8.41 8.37
C ASP A 9 -0.74 -7.00 8.39
N TYR A 10 -0.32 -6.16 7.45
CA TYR A 10 -0.66 -4.76 7.40
C TYR A 10 -1.13 -4.33 6.00
N LEU A 11 -2.26 -3.64 5.94
CA LEU A 11 -2.62 -2.75 4.84
C LEU A 11 -2.59 -1.31 5.35
N ILE A 12 -1.75 -0.50 4.72
CA ILE A 12 -1.52 0.89 5.11
C ILE A 12 -1.92 1.79 3.95
N VAL A 13 -2.84 2.72 4.16
CA VAL A 13 -3.18 3.75 3.17
C VAL A 13 -2.61 5.09 3.63
N THR A 14 -1.76 5.73 2.82
CA THR A 14 -1.19 7.03 3.22
C THR A 14 -2.12 8.18 2.87
N ALA A 15 -2.16 9.21 3.73
CA ALA A 15 -2.95 10.42 3.53
C ALA A 15 -2.07 11.68 3.66
N SER A 16 -2.44 12.79 3.04
CA SER A 16 -1.68 14.05 3.09
C SER A 16 -1.90 14.87 4.36
N ASN A 17 -2.94 14.56 5.14
CA ASN A 17 -3.29 15.21 6.39
C ASN A 17 -4.36 14.41 7.13
N GLU A 18 -4.65 14.81 8.38
CA GLU A 18 -5.61 14.16 9.28
C GLU A 18 -7.05 14.16 8.77
N LEU A 19 -7.49 15.23 8.09
CA LEU A 19 -8.84 15.30 7.54
C LEU A 19 -9.03 14.22 6.45
N GLN A 20 -8.06 14.10 5.56
CA GLN A 20 -8.04 13.05 4.54
C GLN A 20 -7.92 11.67 5.18
N ALA A 21 -7.11 11.53 6.24
CA ALA A 21 -6.97 10.27 6.94
C ALA A 21 -8.30 9.80 7.55
N GLY A 22 -9.03 10.67 8.24
CA GLY A 22 -10.35 10.33 8.79
C GLY A 22 -11.39 9.94 7.73
N ALA A 23 -11.32 10.56 6.54
CA ALA A 23 -12.16 10.16 5.41
C ALA A 23 -11.80 8.74 4.92
N TYR A 24 -10.50 8.44 4.78
CA TYR A 24 -10.03 7.11 4.36
C TYR A 24 -10.35 6.03 5.39
N GLU A 25 -10.19 6.33 6.69
CA GLU A 25 -10.57 5.41 7.75
C GLU A 25 -12.06 5.05 7.69
N SER A 26 -12.92 6.04 7.43
CA SER A 26 -14.35 5.81 7.29
C SER A 26 -14.65 4.89 6.10
N GLN A 27 -13.98 5.08 4.98
CA GLN A 27 -14.10 4.21 3.80
C GLN A 27 -13.61 2.77 4.06
N LEU A 28 -12.51 2.62 4.80
CA LEU A 28 -11.94 1.31 5.13
C LEU A 28 -12.78 0.57 6.18
N LYS A 29 -13.31 1.26 7.20
CA LYS A 29 -14.18 0.67 8.23
C LYS A 29 -15.43 0.03 7.63
N VAL A 30 -16.06 0.68 6.65
CA VAL A 30 -17.21 0.09 5.94
C VAL A 30 -16.81 -1.22 5.25
N ARG A 31 -15.66 -1.23 4.56
CA ARG A 31 -15.15 -2.43 3.86
C ARG A 31 -14.78 -3.56 4.83
N GLN A 32 -14.18 -3.22 5.98
CA GLN A 32 -13.92 -4.20 7.05
C GLN A 32 -15.22 -4.80 7.60
N GLY A 33 -16.24 -3.98 7.86
CA GLY A 33 -17.55 -4.44 8.32
C GLY A 33 -18.27 -5.36 7.33
N LEU A 34 -17.99 -5.20 6.04
CA LEU A 34 -18.49 -6.07 4.96
C LEU A 34 -17.59 -7.30 4.70
N GLY A 35 -16.50 -7.48 5.45
CA GLY A 35 -15.56 -8.59 5.26
C GLY A 35 -14.68 -8.50 4.02
N LEU A 36 -14.66 -7.37 3.32
CA LEU A 36 -13.90 -7.18 2.07
C LEU A 36 -12.39 -7.10 2.27
N LEU A 37 -11.93 -7.05 3.51
CA LEU A 37 -10.52 -6.96 3.90
C LEU A 37 -10.10 -8.14 4.82
N SER A 38 -10.75 -9.30 4.69
CA SER A 38 -10.48 -10.48 5.55
C SER A 38 -9.07 -11.06 5.41
N ASP A 39 -8.43 -10.84 4.26
CA ASP A 39 -7.06 -11.30 3.98
C ASP A 39 -5.98 -10.39 4.58
N VAL A 40 -6.39 -9.37 5.34
CA VAL A 40 -5.50 -8.46 6.04
C VAL A 40 -5.80 -8.50 7.54
N ARG A 41 -4.76 -8.70 8.35
CA ARG A 41 -4.88 -8.72 9.82
C ARG A 41 -5.14 -7.35 10.41
N GLU A 42 -4.41 -6.33 9.95
CA GLU A 42 -4.48 -4.98 10.47
C GLU A 42 -4.54 -3.95 9.33
N VAL A 43 -5.53 -3.06 9.39
CA VAL A 43 -5.72 -2.00 8.39
C VAL A 43 -5.55 -0.66 9.08
N MET A 44 -4.73 0.22 8.52
CA MET A 44 -4.51 1.55 9.06
C MET A 44 -4.33 2.63 7.99
N VAL A 45 -4.57 3.87 8.41
CA VAL A 45 -4.31 5.06 7.62
C VAL A 45 -3.23 5.87 8.31
N VAL A 46 -2.23 6.31 7.54
CA VAL A 46 -1.10 7.08 8.07
C VAL A 46 -1.07 8.43 7.36
N ALA A 47 -1.31 9.51 8.12
CA ALA A 47 -1.25 10.87 7.62
C ALA A 47 0.19 11.40 7.61
N ASP A 48 0.50 12.27 6.65
CA ASP A 48 1.72 13.06 6.68
C ASP A 48 1.73 13.97 7.95
N PRO A 49 2.82 13.96 8.73
CA PRO A 49 2.85 14.53 10.07
C PRO A 49 2.64 16.04 10.07
N GLY A 50 1.72 16.50 10.93
CA GLY A 50 1.37 17.92 11.03
C GLY A 50 0.77 18.51 9.74
N GLY A 51 0.23 17.66 8.85
CA GLY A 51 -0.29 18.07 7.53
C GLY A 51 0.78 18.60 6.57
N LYS A 52 2.06 18.38 6.88
CA LYS A 52 3.18 18.79 6.03
C LYS A 52 3.61 17.64 5.16
N ARG A 53 3.53 17.84 3.85
CA ARG A 53 3.87 16.80 2.89
C ARG A 53 5.34 16.40 3.00
N ILE A 54 5.60 15.13 3.30
CA ILE A 54 6.96 14.58 3.45
C ILE A 54 7.43 13.79 2.23
N GLY A 55 6.59 13.65 1.22
CA GLY A 55 6.87 12.93 -0.02
C GLY A 55 6.75 11.41 0.15
N SER A 56 6.62 10.65 -0.95
CA SER A 56 6.33 9.21 -0.90
C SER A 56 7.38 8.39 -0.14
N GLY A 57 8.67 8.70 -0.34
CA GLY A 57 9.75 8.05 0.42
C GLY A 57 9.66 8.33 1.93
N GLY A 58 9.40 9.59 2.31
CA GLY A 58 9.17 9.95 3.71
C GLY A 58 7.95 9.25 4.30
N SER A 59 6.83 9.24 3.58
CA SER A 59 5.60 8.57 4.03
C SER A 59 5.79 7.05 4.12
N THR A 60 6.58 6.43 3.24
CA THR A 60 6.94 5.00 3.34
C THR A 60 7.67 4.71 4.65
N LEU A 61 8.72 5.47 4.94
CA LEU A 61 9.49 5.30 6.18
C LEU A 61 8.62 5.55 7.41
N TYR A 62 7.75 6.56 7.35
CA TYR A 62 6.82 6.87 8.43
C TYR A 62 5.83 5.72 8.67
N CYS A 63 5.29 5.11 7.61
CA CYS A 63 4.44 3.91 7.73
C CYS A 63 5.16 2.73 8.40
N LEU A 64 6.42 2.48 8.03
CA LEU A 64 7.22 1.42 8.64
C LEU A 64 7.52 1.72 10.12
N MET A 65 7.71 2.99 10.47
CA MET A 65 7.88 3.40 11.86
C MET A 65 6.62 3.20 12.69
N GLU A 66 5.44 3.46 12.12
CA GLU A 66 4.16 3.16 12.78
C GLU A 66 3.98 1.65 13.01
N VAL A 67 4.38 0.81 12.05
CA VAL A 67 4.38 -0.67 12.23
C VAL A 67 5.32 -1.07 13.36
N LEU A 68 6.55 -0.56 13.36
CA LEU A 68 7.55 -0.86 14.39
C LEU A 68 7.08 -0.37 15.77
N ALA A 69 6.48 0.81 15.87
CA ALA A 69 5.89 1.31 17.11
C ALA A 69 4.80 0.39 17.66
N ARG A 70 3.96 -0.19 16.80
CA ARG A 70 2.92 -1.15 17.21
C ARG A 70 3.48 -2.50 17.64
N ARG A 71 4.58 -2.94 17.02
CA ARG A 71 5.18 -4.25 17.31
C ARG A 71 6.12 -4.22 18.53
N LEU A 72 6.90 -3.17 18.69
CA LEU A 72 7.90 -3.03 19.75
C LEU A 72 7.39 -2.23 20.97
N GLY A 73 6.36 -1.39 20.80
CA GLY A 73 5.84 -0.56 21.89
C GLY A 73 6.94 0.32 22.50
N GLU A 74 7.10 0.25 23.82
CA GLU A 74 8.10 1.02 24.56
C GLU A 74 9.55 0.64 24.18
N GLU A 75 9.78 -0.59 23.72
CA GLU A 75 11.11 -1.07 23.31
C GLU A 75 11.62 -0.37 22.06
N LEU A 76 10.76 0.29 21.27
CA LEU A 76 11.16 1.04 20.08
C LEU A 76 12.24 2.09 20.39
N ARG A 77 12.21 2.69 21.59
CA ARG A 77 13.19 3.73 21.99
C ARG A 77 14.61 3.19 22.15
N THR A 78 14.74 1.91 22.45
CA THR A 78 16.02 1.23 22.69
C THR A 78 16.42 0.29 21.55
N ALA A 79 15.46 -0.08 20.70
CA ALA A 79 15.67 -0.94 19.54
C ALA A 79 16.56 -0.26 18.49
N GLY A 80 17.54 -1.00 17.98
CA GLY A 80 18.39 -0.60 16.89
C GLY A 80 17.92 -1.17 15.54
N PRO A 81 18.69 -0.92 14.47
CA PRO A 81 18.37 -1.41 13.14
C PRO A 81 18.22 -2.93 13.04
N GLY A 82 18.96 -3.70 13.85
CA GLY A 82 18.88 -5.16 13.86
C GLY A 82 17.53 -5.65 14.38
N GLU A 83 17.05 -5.11 15.50
CA GLU A 83 15.73 -5.44 16.04
C GLU A 83 14.60 -4.98 15.11
N TRP A 84 14.77 -3.84 14.44
CA TRP A 84 13.80 -3.39 13.43
C TRP A 84 13.73 -4.37 12.25
N GLU A 85 14.88 -4.85 11.79
CA GLU A 85 14.98 -5.84 10.74
C GLU A 85 14.34 -7.16 11.15
N ASP A 86 14.62 -7.66 12.36
CA ASP A 86 14.02 -8.88 12.92
C ASP A 86 12.49 -8.79 12.94
N VAL A 87 11.93 -7.65 13.35
CA VAL A 87 10.48 -7.44 13.30
C VAL A 87 9.96 -7.44 11.87
N LEU A 88 10.60 -6.71 10.96
CA LEU A 88 10.12 -6.58 9.57
C LEU A 88 10.25 -7.88 8.77
N ARG A 89 11.22 -8.73 9.09
CA ARG A 89 11.43 -10.06 8.49
C ARG A 89 10.27 -11.03 8.72
N GLU A 90 9.46 -10.78 9.74
CA GLU A 90 8.30 -11.59 10.09
C GLU A 90 6.97 -11.04 9.52
N LEU A 91 7.00 -9.97 8.72
CA LEU A 91 5.79 -9.24 8.31
C LEU A 91 5.59 -9.18 6.80
N ARG A 92 4.31 -9.25 6.40
CA ARG A 92 3.83 -8.84 5.07
C ARG A 92 3.07 -7.51 5.16
N ILE A 93 3.60 -6.46 4.54
CA ILE A 93 3.10 -5.09 4.65
C ILE A 93 2.79 -4.56 3.25
N LEU A 94 1.54 -4.17 3.02
CA LEU A 94 1.10 -3.48 1.81
C LEU A 94 0.88 -2.00 2.12
N ILE A 95 1.68 -1.13 1.48
CA ILE A 95 1.55 0.33 1.57
C ILE A 95 0.96 0.85 0.27
N VAL A 96 -0.20 1.49 0.36
CA VAL A 96 -0.86 2.16 -0.76
C VAL A 96 -0.76 3.67 -0.58
N HIS A 97 0.06 4.31 -1.39
CA HIS A 97 0.23 5.76 -1.36
C HIS A 97 -0.99 6.47 -1.94
N ALA A 98 -1.79 7.11 -1.09
CA ALA A 98 -2.99 7.84 -1.49
C ALA A 98 -3.00 9.32 -1.07
N GLY A 99 -1.87 9.84 -0.57
CA GLY A 99 -1.72 11.23 -0.10
C GLY A 99 -1.63 12.30 -1.19
N GLY A 100 -2.22 12.05 -2.37
CA GLY A 100 -2.28 13.03 -3.45
C GLY A 100 -3.45 14.00 -3.25
N ASP A 101 -3.21 15.31 -3.44
CA ASP A 101 -4.23 16.38 -3.30
C ASP A 101 -5.39 16.34 -4.32
N SER A 102 -5.45 15.32 -5.18
CA SER A 102 -6.47 15.23 -6.23
C SER A 102 -6.66 16.49 -7.09
N ARG A 103 -5.61 17.31 -7.29
CA ARG A 103 -5.71 18.64 -7.94
C ARG A 103 -6.35 18.65 -9.33
N ARG A 104 -6.34 17.51 -10.02
CA ARG A 104 -6.95 17.31 -11.35
C ARG A 104 -8.37 16.73 -11.30
N LEU A 105 -8.86 16.36 -10.12
CA LEU A 105 -10.22 15.87 -9.81
C LEU A 105 -10.71 16.49 -8.47
N PRO A 106 -11.00 17.81 -8.44
CA PRO A 106 -11.29 18.53 -7.19
C PRO A 106 -12.53 18.01 -6.45
N ALA A 107 -13.53 17.53 -7.20
CA ALA A 107 -14.77 16.96 -6.64
C ALA A 107 -14.50 15.74 -5.73
N TYR A 108 -13.34 15.09 -5.88
CA TYR A 108 -12.92 13.93 -5.09
C TYR A 108 -11.71 14.25 -4.20
N GLY A 109 -11.42 15.53 -3.97
CA GLY A 109 -10.40 15.97 -3.01
C GLY A 109 -10.63 15.41 -1.59
N PRO A 110 -11.85 15.54 -1.02
CA PRO A 110 -12.13 15.10 0.36
C PRO A 110 -12.08 13.59 0.57
N CYS A 111 -12.55 12.79 -0.39
CA CYS A 111 -12.55 11.33 -0.32
C CYS A 111 -11.32 10.67 -0.94
N GLY A 112 -10.44 11.47 -1.57
CA GLY A 112 -9.24 11.01 -2.26
C GLY A 112 -9.53 10.26 -3.55
N LYS A 113 -8.60 10.35 -4.51
CA LYS A 113 -8.69 9.62 -5.78
C LYS A 113 -8.88 8.12 -5.59
N ILE A 114 -8.26 7.54 -4.57
CA ILE A 114 -8.24 6.08 -4.38
C ILE A 114 -9.64 5.50 -4.13
N PHE A 115 -10.58 6.27 -3.58
CA PHE A 115 -11.96 5.83 -3.34
C PHE A 115 -12.95 6.38 -4.37
N VAL A 116 -12.47 6.89 -5.51
CA VAL A 116 -13.35 7.32 -6.61
C VAL A 116 -14.06 6.10 -7.20
N PRO A 117 -15.39 6.18 -7.40
CA PRO A 117 -16.14 5.12 -8.07
C PRO A 117 -15.63 4.85 -9.48
N VAL A 118 -15.57 3.58 -9.87
CA VAL A 118 -15.20 3.14 -11.22
C VAL A 118 -16.30 2.29 -11.83
N PRO A 119 -16.44 2.27 -13.17
CA PRO A 119 -17.42 1.39 -13.82
C PRO A 119 -17.16 -0.09 -13.49
N GLY A 120 -18.24 -0.80 -13.18
CA GLY A 120 -18.22 -2.24 -12.91
C GLY A 120 -19.45 -2.67 -12.13
N GLU A 121 -19.76 -3.96 -12.20
CA GLU A 121 -20.74 -4.57 -11.32
C GLU A 121 -20.11 -4.81 -9.94
N SER A 122 -20.90 -4.61 -8.90
CA SER A 122 -20.52 -4.86 -7.51
C SER A 122 -21.74 -5.45 -6.81
N ASP A 123 -21.58 -6.65 -6.26
CA ASP A 123 -22.59 -7.28 -5.42
C ASP A 123 -22.52 -6.79 -3.95
N SER A 124 -21.69 -5.77 -3.70
CA SER A 124 -21.47 -5.18 -2.39
C SER A 124 -22.34 -3.95 -2.14
N ALA A 125 -22.60 -3.66 -0.86
CA ALA A 125 -23.30 -2.45 -0.41
C ALA A 125 -22.48 -1.15 -0.63
N VAL A 126 -21.22 -1.26 -1.08
CA VAL A 126 -20.39 -0.12 -1.49
C VAL A 126 -20.16 -0.10 -3.00
N PRO A 127 -20.19 1.09 -3.64
CA PRO A 127 -19.78 1.23 -5.04
C PRO A 127 -18.34 0.78 -5.24
N LEU A 128 -18.09 0.11 -6.36
CA LEU A 128 -16.73 -0.30 -6.75
C LEU A 128 -15.86 0.94 -6.93
N SER A 129 -14.78 1.06 -6.17
CA SER A 129 -13.82 2.15 -6.27
C SER A 129 -12.48 1.70 -6.86
N LEU A 130 -11.59 2.66 -7.17
CA LEU A 130 -10.22 2.36 -7.58
C LEU A 130 -9.47 1.48 -6.57
N PHE A 131 -9.69 1.70 -5.27
CA PHE A 131 -9.18 0.87 -4.19
C PHE A 131 -9.65 -0.59 -4.35
N ASP A 132 -10.95 -0.79 -4.51
CA ASP A 132 -11.56 -2.13 -4.58
C ASP A 132 -11.11 -2.89 -5.82
N ARG A 133 -10.79 -2.18 -6.90
CA ARG A 133 -10.35 -2.80 -8.15
C ARG A 133 -8.88 -3.17 -8.16
N GLN A 134 -8.02 -2.42 -7.45
CA GLN A 134 -6.58 -2.68 -7.43
C GLN A 134 -6.17 -3.61 -6.29
N LEU A 135 -6.84 -3.53 -5.13
CA LEU A 135 -6.43 -4.24 -3.93
C LEU A 135 -6.31 -5.77 -4.12
N PRO A 136 -7.26 -6.46 -4.78
CA PRO A 136 -7.16 -7.91 -4.97
C PRO A 136 -5.89 -8.35 -5.71
N ILE A 137 -5.41 -7.54 -6.65
CA ILE A 137 -4.18 -7.83 -7.41
C ILE A 137 -2.97 -7.86 -6.47
N TYR A 138 -2.86 -6.88 -5.56
CA TYR A 138 -1.76 -6.83 -4.60
C TYR A 138 -1.90 -7.86 -3.49
N LEU A 139 -3.12 -8.13 -3.02
CA LEU A 139 -3.34 -9.15 -1.98
C LEU A 139 -2.99 -10.56 -2.47
N ALA A 140 -3.18 -10.81 -3.77
CA ALA A 140 -2.85 -12.07 -4.42
C ALA A 140 -1.36 -12.24 -4.77
N LEU A 141 -0.49 -11.25 -4.49
CA LEU A 141 0.95 -11.41 -4.73
C LEU A 141 1.52 -12.59 -3.93
N PRO A 142 2.44 -13.37 -4.51
CA PRO A 142 3.04 -14.51 -3.83
C PRO A 142 3.85 -14.03 -2.62
N GLN A 143 3.89 -14.89 -1.60
CA GLN A 143 4.73 -14.65 -0.42
C GLN A 143 6.20 -14.90 -0.77
N THR A 144 7.09 -14.07 -0.23
CA THR A 144 8.53 -14.30 -0.24
C THR A 144 8.91 -15.47 0.70
N GLN A 145 10.18 -15.83 0.74
CA GLN A 145 10.65 -16.87 1.66
C GLN A 145 10.37 -16.48 3.12
N ALA A 146 9.99 -17.46 3.96
CA ALA A 146 9.77 -17.20 5.38
C ALA A 146 11.03 -16.59 6.04
N GLY A 147 10.84 -15.57 6.89
CA GLY A 147 11.92 -14.86 7.59
C GLY A 147 12.66 -13.82 6.74
N THR A 148 12.21 -13.50 5.52
CA THR A 148 12.76 -12.40 4.72
C THR A 148 11.92 -11.12 4.78
N GLY A 149 10.69 -11.21 5.28
CA GLY A 149 9.70 -10.15 5.22
C GLY A 149 9.22 -9.86 3.79
N GLN A 150 8.18 -9.04 3.69
CA GLN A 150 7.70 -8.52 2.41
C GLN A 150 7.06 -7.15 2.61
N VAL A 151 7.62 -6.12 1.97
CA VAL A 151 7.02 -4.78 1.93
C VAL A 151 6.70 -4.44 0.47
N VAL A 152 5.42 -4.32 0.15
CA VAL A 152 4.96 -3.90 -1.17
C VAL A 152 4.47 -2.47 -1.08
N ILE A 153 4.98 -1.61 -1.95
CA ILE A 153 4.62 -0.19 -2.03
C ILE A 153 3.98 0.05 -3.40
N THR A 154 2.78 0.60 -3.41
CA THR A 154 2.05 0.93 -4.64
C THR A 154 1.42 2.31 -4.58
N SER A 155 1.08 2.87 -5.74
CA SER A 155 0.31 4.12 -5.82
C SER A 155 -1.18 3.82 -5.83
N GLY A 156 -1.94 4.54 -5.01
CA GLY A 156 -3.40 4.49 -5.01
C GLY A 156 -4.06 5.17 -6.21
N ASP A 157 -3.33 5.96 -7.00
CA ASP A 157 -3.87 6.67 -8.17
C ASP A 157 -3.43 6.12 -9.52
N VAL A 158 -2.74 4.96 -9.53
CA VAL A 158 -2.38 4.21 -10.74
C VAL A 158 -2.94 2.80 -10.63
N MET A 159 -3.86 2.43 -11.53
CA MET A 159 -4.36 1.06 -11.60
C MET A 159 -3.47 0.22 -12.52
N LEU A 160 -2.52 -0.50 -11.91
CA LEU A 160 -1.74 -1.51 -12.61
C LEU A 160 -2.55 -2.80 -12.74
N ARG A 161 -2.50 -3.41 -13.92
CA ARG A 161 -3.09 -4.73 -14.18
C ARG A 161 -1.96 -5.66 -14.60
N PHE A 162 -1.79 -6.73 -13.84
CA PHE A 162 -0.83 -7.79 -14.07
C PHE A 162 -1.36 -9.05 -13.39
N GLU A 163 -0.87 -10.21 -13.82
CA GLU A 163 -1.17 -11.48 -13.17
C GLU A 163 -0.25 -11.63 -11.95
N PRO A 164 -0.77 -11.68 -10.71
CA PRO A 164 0.06 -11.70 -9.49
C PRO A 164 0.99 -12.92 -9.43
N ASP A 165 0.53 -14.06 -9.95
CA ASP A 165 1.28 -15.32 -9.97
C ASP A 165 2.48 -15.29 -10.94
N GLU A 166 2.53 -14.34 -11.88
CA GLU A 166 3.67 -14.13 -12.79
C GLU A 166 4.77 -13.26 -12.17
N VAL A 167 4.55 -12.70 -10.97
CA VAL A 167 5.54 -11.86 -10.29
C VAL A 167 6.58 -12.73 -9.59
N ASP A 168 7.82 -12.64 -10.08
CA ASP A 168 8.99 -13.23 -9.44
C ASP A 168 9.73 -12.19 -8.59
N PHE A 169 9.88 -12.46 -7.29
CA PHE A 169 10.58 -11.58 -6.36
C PHE A 169 12.03 -12.00 -6.23
N ALA A 170 12.94 -11.03 -6.32
CA ALA A 170 14.34 -11.26 -5.94
C ALA A 170 14.42 -11.73 -4.47
N ALA A 171 15.32 -12.69 -4.20
CA ALA A 171 15.50 -13.23 -2.85
C ALA A 171 15.95 -12.17 -1.83
N GLU A 172 16.72 -11.19 -2.29
CA GLU A 172 17.21 -10.07 -1.48
C GLU A 172 17.11 -8.76 -2.27
N GLY A 173 16.97 -7.64 -1.56
CA GLY A 173 16.96 -6.30 -2.14
C GLY A 173 15.58 -5.83 -2.59
N ILE A 174 15.52 -5.12 -3.73
CA ILE A 174 14.32 -4.45 -4.23
C ILE A 174 13.91 -5.05 -5.57
N THR A 175 12.66 -5.50 -5.66
CA THR A 175 12.03 -5.89 -6.94
C THR A 175 11.18 -4.74 -7.46
N GLY A 176 11.48 -4.24 -8.65
CA GLY A 176 10.71 -3.19 -9.31
C GLY A 176 9.74 -3.78 -10.33
N LEU A 177 8.43 -3.55 -10.14
CA LEU A 177 7.42 -3.83 -11.15
C LEU A 177 7.29 -2.64 -12.10
N ALA A 178 7.45 -2.89 -13.40
CA ALA A 178 7.37 -1.88 -14.44
C ALA A 178 6.54 -2.40 -15.62
N CYS A 179 5.92 -1.48 -16.36
CA CYS A 179 5.26 -1.77 -17.62
C CYS A 179 5.99 -1.09 -18.77
N TYR A 180 6.01 -1.75 -19.94
CA TYR A 180 6.46 -1.10 -21.16
C TYR A 180 5.47 0.00 -21.54
N ALA A 181 6.00 1.19 -21.79
CA ALA A 181 5.22 2.34 -22.22
C ALA A 181 5.84 2.93 -23.50
N ARG A 182 4.99 3.50 -24.36
CA ARG A 182 5.48 4.24 -25.53
C ARG A 182 6.25 5.50 -25.08
N PRO A 183 7.26 5.97 -25.84
CA PRO A 183 8.06 7.13 -25.46
C PRO A 183 7.24 8.38 -25.11
N GLU A 184 6.11 8.62 -25.80
CA GLU A 184 5.24 9.77 -25.56
C GLU A 184 4.60 9.70 -24.16
N GLN A 185 4.26 8.49 -23.71
CA GLN A 185 3.76 8.26 -22.36
C GLN A 185 4.92 8.33 -21.36
N ALA A 186 6.01 7.61 -21.63
CA ALA A 186 7.18 7.53 -20.76
C ALA A 186 7.78 8.91 -20.45
N SER A 187 7.79 9.85 -21.41
CA SER A 187 8.28 11.22 -21.23
C SER A 187 7.57 12.04 -20.14
N ARG A 188 6.40 11.59 -19.68
CA ARG A 188 5.59 12.25 -18.64
C ARG A 188 5.74 11.61 -17.26
N HIS A 189 6.58 10.58 -17.13
CA HIS A 189 6.76 9.76 -15.94
C HIS A 189 8.25 9.49 -15.67
N GLY A 190 8.57 9.01 -14.48
CA GLY A 190 9.89 8.44 -14.20
C GLY A 190 10.06 7.13 -14.97
N VAL A 191 11.20 6.94 -15.62
CA VAL A 191 11.53 5.72 -16.37
C VAL A 191 12.74 5.07 -15.74
N PHE A 192 12.64 3.78 -15.42
CA PHE A 192 13.79 2.98 -15.05
C PHE A 192 14.54 2.56 -16.31
N CYS A 193 15.75 3.11 -16.48
CA CYS A 193 16.67 2.67 -17.51
C CYS A 193 17.57 1.59 -16.93
N ARG A 194 17.60 0.41 -17.55
CA ARG A 194 18.64 -0.57 -17.24
C ARG A 194 19.99 0.05 -17.62
N GLY A 195 20.92 0.13 -16.67
CA GLY A 195 22.27 0.59 -16.97
C GLY A 195 22.89 -0.27 -18.08
N GLN A 196 23.67 0.33 -18.97
CA GLN A 196 24.53 -0.43 -19.86
C GLN A 196 25.58 -1.12 -18.97
N GLY A 197 25.41 -2.42 -18.75
CA GLY A 197 26.45 -3.27 -18.16
C GLY A 197 27.55 -3.53 -19.17
#